data_AF-A0A9E2ZE44-F1
#
_entry.id   AF-A0A9E2ZE44-F1
#
_cell.length_a   1.000
_cell.length_b   1.000
_cell.length_c   1.000
_cell.angle_alpha   90.00
_cell.angle_beta   90.00
_cell.angle_gamma   90.00
#
_symmetry.space_group_name_H-M   'P 1'
#
loop_
_entity.id
_entity.type
_entity.pdbx_description
1 polymer ?
#
loop_
_entity_poly.entity_id
_entity_poly.type
_entity_poly.pdbx_seq_one_letter_code
_entity_poly.pdbx_strand_id
1 'polypeptide(L)'
;MRDAELMLRRASRPLVIGMGGGGDVVGALATAELARMYDGADPVLGGLTWERRPIDPVPGPRRVSEIEAARELAPGVIFAGAQTRVRGRDVYFAESRMAEFLGQPTVLVDIHDGPAAIAAGLRGAASQLGCDLLVFVDVGGDVLARGDERGLRSPLCDAVMLAAAERLARGGQQVLLGIFGIGCDAELTAREVLARLAEVAAAGGVCGARGLTEPVAERLEGAMQIVPTEASAQAVRAFRGAFGLAWIRGGARSLELNLAAALTFYLDVTATIQAAGRLARAVAEAGSIDEANDALNRIGVQTELDFEIEAAREDTER
;
A
#
# COMPACT_ATOMS: atom_id res chain seq x y z
N MET A 1 -3.67 -22.11 10.09
CA MET A 1 -3.73 -21.34 8.83
C MET A 1 -4.73 -20.22 9.06
N ARG A 2 -4.38 -18.97 8.76
CA ARG A 2 -5.32 -17.85 8.86
C ARG A 2 -6.34 -17.96 7.72
N ASP A 3 -7.58 -17.60 7.99
CA ASP A 3 -8.68 -17.57 7.02
C ASP A 3 -9.09 -16.12 6.83
N ALA A 4 -8.76 -15.54 5.67
CA ALA A 4 -9.03 -14.14 5.39
C ALA A 4 -10.53 -13.86 5.33
N GLU A 5 -11.34 -14.80 4.83
CA GLU A 5 -12.78 -14.62 4.72
C GLU A 5 -13.42 -14.55 6.09
N LEU A 6 -13.00 -15.41 7.02
CA LEU A 6 -13.47 -15.39 8.40
C LEU A 6 -13.02 -14.12 9.14
N MET A 7 -11.78 -13.68 8.94
CA MET A 7 -11.24 -12.47 9.57
C MET A 7 -11.96 -11.21 9.07
N LEU A 8 -12.15 -11.08 7.75
CA LEU A 8 -12.85 -9.94 7.15
C LEU A 8 -14.33 -9.90 7.57
N ARG A 9 -15.04 -11.04 7.55
CA ARG A 9 -16.45 -11.14 7.97
C ARG A 9 -16.69 -10.82 9.43
N ARG A 10 -15.70 -11.05 10.30
CA ARG A 10 -15.80 -10.80 11.74
C ARG A 10 -15.34 -9.40 12.14
N ALA A 11 -14.58 -8.74 11.28
CA ALA A 11 -14.08 -7.40 11.55
C ALA A 11 -15.26 -6.41 11.57
N SER A 12 -15.43 -5.72 12.68
CA SER A 12 -16.43 -4.65 12.79
C SER A 12 -15.89 -3.35 12.20
N ARG A 13 -14.59 -3.09 12.35
CA ARG A 13 -13.99 -1.80 11.96
C ARG A 13 -12.55 -1.97 11.44
N PRO A 14 -12.35 -2.64 10.30
CA PRO A 14 -11.01 -2.88 9.77
C PRO A 14 -10.33 -1.56 9.37
N LEU A 15 -9.06 -1.39 9.74
CA LEU A 15 -8.18 -0.34 9.21
C LEU A 15 -7.48 -0.90 7.97
N VAL A 16 -7.83 -0.40 6.79
CA VAL A 16 -7.30 -0.86 5.49
C VAL A 16 -6.35 0.21 4.95
N ILE A 17 -5.07 -0.13 4.82
CA ILE A 17 -3.99 0.80 4.52
C ILE A 17 -3.38 0.43 3.16
N GLY A 18 -3.38 1.37 2.21
CA GLY A 18 -2.54 1.28 1.01
C GLY A 18 -1.07 1.44 1.40
N MET A 19 -0.23 0.46 1.07
CA MET A 19 1.16 0.38 1.50
C MET A 19 2.11 1.11 0.55
N GLY A 20 1.74 1.25 -0.72
CA GLY A 20 2.45 2.10 -1.66
C GLY A 20 2.18 3.59 -1.42
N GLY A 21 3.11 4.44 -1.85
CA GLY A 21 2.90 5.89 -1.87
C GLY A 21 1.84 6.35 -2.89
N GLY A 22 1.07 7.38 -2.54
CA GLY A 22 0.09 8.04 -3.41
C GLY A 22 -1.14 7.18 -3.73
N GLY A 23 -1.10 6.40 -4.82
CA GLY A 23 -2.29 5.82 -5.45
C GLY A 23 -2.88 4.56 -4.78
N ASP A 24 -2.15 3.93 -3.87
CA ASP A 24 -2.49 2.61 -3.31
C ASP A 24 -3.71 2.64 -2.40
N VAL A 25 -4.03 3.79 -1.81
CA VAL A 25 -5.27 4.00 -1.06
C VAL A 25 -6.52 3.67 -1.90
N VAL A 26 -6.45 3.85 -3.22
CA VAL A 26 -7.51 3.44 -4.14
C VAL A 26 -7.58 1.91 -4.25
N GLY A 27 -6.46 1.20 -4.28
CA GLY A 27 -6.49 -0.27 -4.27
C GLY A 27 -6.99 -0.83 -2.94
N ALA A 28 -6.59 -0.20 -1.82
CA ALA A 28 -7.10 -0.49 -0.49
C ALA A 28 -8.63 -0.33 -0.41
N LEU A 29 -9.21 0.64 -1.14
CA LEU A 29 -10.66 0.84 -1.20
C LEU A 29 -11.41 -0.42 -1.64
N ALA A 30 -10.83 -1.26 -2.50
CA ALA A 30 -11.48 -2.50 -2.94
C ALA A 30 -11.80 -3.41 -1.74
N THR A 31 -10.83 -3.61 -0.85
CA THR A 31 -11.04 -4.42 0.36
C THR A 31 -12.00 -3.74 1.34
N ALA A 32 -11.87 -2.42 1.51
CA ALA A 32 -12.75 -1.66 2.40
C ALA A 32 -14.22 -1.73 1.95
N GLU A 33 -14.50 -1.48 0.66
CA GLU A 33 -15.86 -1.53 0.12
C GLU A 33 -16.43 -2.95 0.13
N LEU A 34 -15.62 -3.98 -0.12
CA LEU A 34 -16.07 -5.37 0.05
C LEU A 34 -16.52 -5.64 1.50
N ALA A 35 -15.72 -5.23 2.48
CA ALA A 35 -16.07 -5.39 3.90
C ALA A 35 -17.33 -4.58 4.28
N ARG A 36 -17.44 -3.33 3.79
CA ARG A 36 -18.59 -2.47 4.07
C ARG A 36 -19.88 -3.00 3.46
N MET A 37 -19.85 -3.37 2.18
CA MET A 37 -21.05 -3.75 1.43
C MET A 37 -21.54 -5.16 1.74
N TYR A 38 -20.62 -6.11 1.96
CA TYR A 38 -20.98 -7.53 2.06
C TYR A 38 -20.80 -8.13 3.45
N ASP A 39 -20.00 -7.50 4.30
CA ASP A 39 -19.74 -7.99 5.66
C ASP A 39 -20.32 -7.08 6.76
N GLY A 40 -20.87 -5.92 6.39
CA GLY A 40 -21.49 -4.97 7.33
C GLY A 40 -20.50 -4.25 8.24
N ALA A 41 -19.22 -4.23 7.86
CA ALA A 41 -18.16 -3.54 8.59
C ALA A 41 -18.19 -2.01 8.35
N ASP A 42 -17.51 -1.26 9.21
CA ASP A 42 -17.27 0.18 9.07
C ASP A 42 -15.77 0.45 8.87
N PRO A 43 -15.22 0.23 7.67
CA PRO A 43 -13.78 0.31 7.44
C PRO A 43 -13.24 1.75 7.58
N VAL A 44 -12.05 1.88 8.16
CA VAL A 44 -11.24 3.09 8.07
C VAL A 44 -10.20 2.89 6.97
N LEU A 45 -10.15 3.80 6.01
CA LEU A 45 -9.18 3.77 4.93
C LEU A 45 -7.96 4.62 5.28
N GLY A 46 -6.78 4.22 4.82
CA GLY A 46 -5.58 5.04 4.93
C GLY A 46 -4.49 4.67 3.95
N GLY A 47 -3.37 5.36 4.09
CA GLY A 47 -2.15 5.12 3.34
C GLY A 47 -1.02 5.96 3.90
N LEU A 48 -0.12 6.43 3.05
CA LEU A 48 1.19 6.94 3.48
C LEU A 48 1.34 8.43 3.20
N THR A 49 2.21 9.10 3.96
CA THR A 49 2.54 10.51 3.73
C THR A 49 3.50 10.73 2.54
N TRP A 50 3.51 9.83 1.56
CA TRP A 50 4.47 9.84 0.44
C TRP A 50 3.76 9.94 -0.90
N GLU A 51 3.52 11.16 -1.34
CA GLU A 51 3.13 11.45 -2.72
C GLU A 51 4.32 11.33 -3.66
N ARG A 52 4.12 10.74 -4.85
CA ARG A 52 5.19 10.59 -5.83
C ARG A 52 5.49 11.93 -6.52
N ARG A 53 6.70 12.05 -7.09
CA ARG A 53 7.22 13.27 -7.76
C ARG A 53 6.22 14.06 -8.63
N PRO A 54 5.33 13.44 -9.44
CA PRO A 54 4.34 14.20 -10.22
C PRO A 54 3.35 15.03 -9.39
N ILE A 55 3.16 14.68 -8.11
CA ILE A 55 2.26 15.32 -7.16
C ILE A 55 3.04 16.14 -6.12
N ASP A 56 4.05 15.55 -5.48
CA ASP A 56 4.97 16.24 -4.59
C ASP A 56 6.40 16.12 -5.12
N PRO A 57 7.03 17.20 -5.63
CA PRO A 57 8.37 17.12 -6.19
C PRO A 57 9.48 16.97 -5.15
N VAL A 58 9.19 17.12 -3.86
CA VAL A 58 10.19 17.02 -2.79
C VAL A 58 10.39 15.53 -2.44
N PRO A 59 11.63 14.99 -2.54
CA PRO A 59 11.88 13.57 -2.30
C PRO A 59 11.43 13.07 -0.93
N GLY A 60 10.97 11.83 -0.88
CA GLY A 60 10.68 11.12 0.35
C GLY A 60 9.30 11.43 0.97
N PRO A 61 8.94 10.68 2.03
CA PRO A 61 7.70 10.91 2.76
C PRO A 61 7.72 12.26 3.49
N ARG A 62 6.54 12.77 3.79
CA ARG A 62 6.33 13.96 4.62
C ARG A 62 6.20 13.57 6.08
N ARG A 63 6.92 14.29 6.94
CA ARG A 63 6.82 14.12 8.40
C ARG A 63 5.53 14.71 8.93
N VAL A 64 5.08 14.24 10.09
CA VAL A 64 3.92 14.84 10.81
C VAL A 64 4.05 16.36 10.94
N SER A 65 5.25 16.88 11.25
CA SER A 65 5.52 18.32 11.39
C SER A 65 5.28 19.14 10.11
N GLU A 66 5.40 18.49 8.96
CA GLU A 66 5.21 19.08 7.63
C GLU A 66 3.75 19.05 7.18
N ILE A 67 2.82 18.53 8.00
CA ILE A 67 1.42 18.36 7.63
C ILE A 67 0.55 19.36 8.41
N GLU A 68 -0.46 19.92 7.75
CA GLU A 68 -1.45 20.81 8.36
C GLU A 68 -2.89 20.34 8.15
N ALA A 69 -3.83 20.96 8.87
CA ALA A 69 -5.26 20.65 8.82
C ALA A 69 -5.57 19.16 9.08
N ALA A 70 -4.88 18.57 10.06
CA ALA A 70 -5.05 17.19 10.48
C ALA A 70 -4.84 17.04 11.99
N ARG A 71 -5.24 15.89 12.55
CA ARG A 71 -5.06 15.56 13.98
C ARG A 71 -4.21 14.31 14.12
N GLU A 72 -3.16 14.36 14.91
CA GLU A 72 -2.38 13.16 15.24
C GLU A 72 -3.18 12.24 16.18
N LEU A 73 -3.31 10.96 15.81
CA LEU A 73 -3.97 9.91 16.61
C LEU A 73 -2.97 9.29 17.58
N ALA A 74 -1.81 8.94 17.06
CA ALA A 74 -0.69 8.34 17.77
C ALA A 74 0.59 8.82 17.10
N PRO A 75 1.76 8.72 17.75
CA PRO A 75 3.03 9.12 17.14
C PRO A 75 3.18 8.57 15.72
N GLY A 76 3.30 9.45 14.73
CA GLY A 76 3.47 9.10 13.32
C GLY A 76 2.20 8.63 12.59
N VAL A 77 1.02 8.71 13.21
CA VAL A 77 -0.26 8.32 12.58
C VAL A 77 -1.28 9.45 12.71
N ILE A 78 -1.72 9.94 11.57
CA ILE A 78 -2.52 11.16 11.44
C ILE A 78 -3.94 10.81 10.98
N PHE A 79 -4.93 11.45 11.57
CA PHE A 79 -6.31 11.47 11.10
C PHE A 79 -6.48 12.63 10.12
N ALA A 80 -6.60 12.28 8.84
CA ALA A 80 -6.61 13.22 7.73
C ALA A 80 -8.04 13.48 7.24
N GLY A 81 -8.36 14.74 6.98
CA GLY A 81 -9.60 15.14 6.33
C GLY A 81 -9.35 15.70 4.93
N ALA A 82 -10.42 16.14 4.26
CA ALA A 82 -10.35 16.70 2.91
C ALA A 82 -9.38 17.89 2.76
N GLN A 83 -9.12 18.61 3.84
CA GLN A 83 -8.25 19.79 3.84
C GLN A 83 -6.81 19.49 4.27
N THR A 84 -6.51 18.23 4.64
CA THR A 84 -5.16 17.83 5.07
C THR A 84 -4.20 17.94 3.88
N ARG A 85 -3.07 18.61 4.09
CA ARG A 85 -2.09 18.88 3.02
C ARG A 85 -0.71 19.16 3.60
N VAL A 86 0.28 19.26 2.72
CA VAL A 86 1.62 19.68 3.11
C VAL A 86 1.62 21.17 3.51
N ARG A 87 2.21 21.47 4.65
CA ARG A 87 2.33 22.82 5.21
C ARG A 87 3.03 23.74 4.22
N GLY A 88 2.41 24.88 3.95
CA GLY A 88 2.96 25.92 3.07
C GLY A 88 2.98 25.55 1.58
N ARG A 89 2.36 24.43 1.18
CA ARG A 89 2.28 23.99 -0.22
C ARG A 89 0.86 23.50 -0.53
N ASP A 90 0.35 23.78 -1.73
CA ASP A 90 -0.99 23.30 -2.14
C ASP A 90 -0.94 21.84 -2.65
N VAL A 91 -0.33 20.97 -1.83
CA VAL A 91 -0.12 19.55 -2.13
C VAL A 91 -0.98 18.72 -1.18
N TYR A 92 -2.06 18.16 -1.71
CA TYR A 92 -2.96 17.28 -0.97
C TYR A 92 -2.55 15.83 -1.16
N PHE A 93 -2.64 15.04 -0.11
CA PHE A 93 -2.44 13.61 -0.17
C PHE A 93 -3.62 12.92 -0.88
N ALA A 94 -3.36 11.78 -1.51
CA ALA A 94 -4.39 10.91 -2.03
C ALA A 94 -5.41 10.55 -0.95
N GLU A 95 -4.99 10.36 0.28
CA GLU A 95 -5.82 10.11 1.46
C GLU A 95 -6.72 11.30 1.79
N SER A 96 -6.28 12.53 1.57
CA SER A 96 -7.11 13.73 1.73
C SER A 96 -8.21 13.78 0.67
N ARG A 97 -7.86 13.46 -0.58
CA ARG A 97 -8.84 13.33 -1.68
C ARG A 97 -9.84 12.22 -1.39
N MET A 98 -9.36 11.08 -0.89
CA MET A 98 -10.22 9.98 -0.46
C MET A 98 -11.13 10.39 0.71
N ALA A 99 -10.65 11.19 1.66
CA ALA A 99 -11.50 11.70 2.73
C ALA A 99 -12.66 12.57 2.22
N GLU A 100 -12.41 13.38 1.18
CA GLU A 100 -13.46 14.13 0.48
C GLU A 100 -14.46 13.20 -0.21
N PHE A 101 -13.99 12.20 -0.98
CA PHE A 101 -14.84 11.25 -1.70
C PHE A 101 -15.69 10.35 -0.81
N LEU A 102 -15.13 9.94 0.33
CA LEU A 102 -15.84 9.08 1.28
C LEU A 102 -16.75 9.89 2.21
N GLY A 103 -16.56 11.22 2.30
CA GLY A 103 -17.26 12.07 3.27
C GLY A 103 -16.87 11.76 4.73
N GLN A 104 -15.72 11.11 4.94
CA GLN A 104 -15.22 10.69 6.25
C GLN A 104 -13.69 10.77 6.29
N PRO A 105 -13.07 11.00 7.45
CA PRO A 105 -11.62 11.08 7.54
C PRO A 105 -10.93 9.75 7.24
N THR A 106 -9.69 9.86 6.76
CA THR A 106 -8.76 8.75 6.47
C THR A 106 -7.60 8.75 7.46
N VAL A 107 -6.73 7.75 7.37
CA VAL A 107 -5.47 7.66 8.11
C VAL A 107 -4.28 7.92 7.19
N LEU A 108 -3.33 8.74 7.64
CA LEU A 108 -2.03 8.95 7.02
C LEU A 108 -0.93 8.44 7.94
N VAL A 109 -0.03 7.61 7.42
CA VAL A 109 1.09 7.04 8.16
C VAL A 109 2.38 7.74 7.73
N ASP A 110 3.03 8.40 8.70
CA ASP A 110 4.39 8.90 8.56
C ASP A 110 5.35 7.72 8.66
N ILE A 111 5.98 7.38 7.54
CA ILE A 111 6.94 6.27 7.44
C ILE A 111 8.39 6.75 7.48
N HIS A 112 8.66 7.97 7.91
CA HIS A 112 10.03 8.44 8.07
C HIS A 112 10.77 7.64 9.15
N ASP A 113 10.09 7.27 10.22
CA ASP A 113 10.65 6.40 11.25
C ASP A 113 10.57 4.92 10.84
N GLY A 114 11.40 4.08 11.47
CA GLY A 114 11.52 2.67 11.11
C GLY A 114 10.30 1.79 11.47
N PRO A 115 10.28 0.52 11.00
CA PRO A 115 9.15 -0.39 11.18
C PRO A 115 8.65 -0.56 12.63
N ALA A 116 9.55 -0.44 13.62
CA ALA A 116 9.19 -0.52 15.03
C ALA A 116 8.31 0.65 15.50
N ALA A 117 8.67 1.87 15.10
CA ALA A 117 7.92 3.08 15.44
C ALA A 117 6.57 3.09 14.72
N ILE A 118 6.55 2.78 13.41
CA ILE A 118 5.33 2.66 12.62
C ILE A 118 4.36 1.65 13.26
N ALA A 119 4.84 0.46 13.62
CA ALA A 119 4.01 -0.55 14.29
C ALA A 119 3.45 -0.09 15.64
N ALA A 120 4.22 0.70 16.41
CA ALA A 120 3.74 1.27 17.67
C ALA A 120 2.66 2.34 17.44
N GLY A 121 2.87 3.24 16.49
CA GLY A 121 1.90 4.27 16.08
C GLY A 121 0.60 3.66 15.59
N LEU A 122 0.66 2.70 14.66
CA LEU A 122 -0.51 2.02 14.11
C LEU A 122 -1.30 1.25 15.17
N ARG A 123 -0.63 0.62 16.13
CA ARG A 123 -1.29 -0.03 17.27
C ARG A 123 -2.05 0.99 18.14
N GLY A 124 -1.43 2.14 18.41
CA GLY A 124 -2.06 3.24 19.16
C GLY A 124 -3.27 3.81 18.43
N ALA A 125 -3.14 4.07 17.13
CA ALA A 125 -4.21 4.58 16.29
C ALA A 125 -5.37 3.60 16.15
N ALA A 126 -5.07 2.31 15.89
CA ALA A 126 -6.09 1.26 15.84
C ALA A 126 -6.87 1.15 17.15
N SER A 127 -6.20 1.25 18.30
CA SER A 127 -6.86 1.26 19.61
C SER A 127 -7.78 2.48 19.79
N GLN A 128 -7.37 3.68 19.36
CA GLN A 128 -8.21 4.88 19.47
C GLN A 128 -9.42 4.85 18.54
N LEU A 129 -9.23 4.31 17.33
CA LEU A 129 -10.28 4.20 16.33
C LEU A 129 -11.21 3.01 16.58
N GLY A 130 -10.86 2.10 17.49
CA GLY A 130 -11.63 0.87 17.74
C GLY A 130 -11.49 -0.16 16.61
N CYS A 131 -10.35 -0.15 15.90
CA CYS A 131 -10.09 -1.08 14.80
C CYS A 131 -9.64 -2.44 15.32
N ASP A 132 -10.33 -3.49 14.87
CA ASP A 132 -10.15 -4.88 15.31
C ASP A 132 -9.39 -5.76 14.30
N LEU A 133 -9.09 -5.22 13.12
CA LEU A 133 -8.29 -5.82 12.07
C LEU A 133 -7.48 -4.75 11.36
N LEU A 134 -6.19 -5.02 11.10
CA LEU A 134 -5.37 -4.21 10.19
C LEU A 134 -5.15 -4.97 8.89
N VAL A 135 -5.44 -4.33 7.76
CA VAL A 135 -5.18 -4.89 6.43
C VAL A 135 -4.23 -3.97 5.71
N PHE A 136 -3.07 -4.49 5.35
CA PHE A 136 -2.03 -3.80 4.61
C PHE A 136 -2.17 -4.22 3.15
N VAL A 137 -2.42 -3.30 2.23
CA VAL A 137 -2.71 -3.57 0.82
C VAL A 137 -1.62 -2.96 -0.06
N ASP A 138 -0.91 -3.83 -0.77
CA ASP A 138 -0.03 -3.48 -1.90
C ASP A 138 -0.83 -3.57 -3.21
N VAL A 139 -0.65 -2.59 -4.09
CA VAL A 139 -1.19 -2.60 -5.46
C VAL A 139 -0.11 -2.96 -6.48
N GLY A 140 -0.11 -4.22 -6.92
CA GLY A 140 0.82 -4.70 -7.93
C GLY A 140 1.54 -5.97 -7.52
N GLY A 141 1.98 -6.08 -6.27
CA GLY A 141 2.66 -7.28 -5.78
C GLY A 141 4.17 -7.11 -5.59
N ASP A 142 4.72 -5.91 -5.72
CA ASP A 142 6.14 -5.62 -5.50
C ASP A 142 6.55 -5.76 -4.02
N VAL A 143 5.59 -5.84 -3.09
CA VAL A 143 5.84 -6.28 -1.71
C VAL A 143 6.47 -7.69 -1.64
N LEU A 144 6.24 -8.53 -2.67
CA LEU A 144 6.80 -9.88 -2.78
C LEU A 144 8.12 -9.94 -3.57
N ALA A 145 8.66 -8.79 -3.98
CA ALA A 145 9.87 -8.72 -4.78
C ALA A 145 11.08 -9.34 -4.07
N ARG A 146 11.96 -9.94 -4.87
CA ARG A 146 13.29 -10.39 -4.44
C ARG A 146 14.33 -9.30 -4.58
N GLY A 147 14.10 -8.30 -5.42
CA GLY A 147 15.03 -7.21 -5.70
C GLY A 147 15.82 -7.37 -7.00
N ASP A 148 15.71 -8.51 -7.68
CA ASP A 148 16.37 -8.77 -8.97
C ASP A 148 15.40 -8.65 -10.16
N GLU A 149 14.14 -8.34 -9.91
CA GLU A 149 13.14 -8.12 -10.94
C GLU A 149 13.46 -6.85 -11.75
N ARG A 150 13.59 -7.00 -13.07
CA ARG A 150 13.99 -5.91 -13.99
C ARG A 150 13.08 -4.69 -13.92
N GLY A 151 11.79 -4.90 -13.64
CA GLY A 151 10.77 -3.87 -13.58
C GLY A 151 10.71 -3.13 -12.25
N LEU A 152 11.34 -3.64 -11.19
CA LEU A 152 11.25 -3.11 -9.83
C LEU A 152 11.82 -1.69 -9.73
N ARG A 153 11.10 -0.80 -9.05
CA ARG A 153 11.40 0.63 -8.92
C ARG A 153 10.97 1.21 -7.58
N SER A 154 9.89 0.77 -6.96
CA SER A 154 9.40 1.36 -5.70
C SER A 154 9.18 0.41 -4.51
N PRO A 155 10.13 -0.49 -4.18
CA PRO A 155 9.91 -1.50 -3.14
C PRO A 155 10.03 -0.99 -1.69
N LEU A 156 10.50 0.26 -1.45
CA LEU A 156 10.95 0.66 -0.12
C LEU A 156 9.78 0.81 0.86
N CYS A 157 8.72 1.53 0.46
CA CYS A 157 7.55 1.71 1.32
C CYS A 157 6.88 0.37 1.65
N ASP A 158 6.69 -0.50 0.67
CA ASP A 158 6.09 -1.83 0.85
C ASP A 158 6.95 -2.73 1.76
N ALA A 159 8.27 -2.71 1.61
CA ALA A 159 9.17 -3.45 2.49
C ALA A 159 9.09 -2.96 3.95
N VAL A 160 9.09 -1.64 4.16
CA VAL A 160 8.99 -1.03 5.49
C VAL A 160 7.64 -1.31 6.14
N MET A 161 6.55 -1.15 5.39
CA MET A 161 5.20 -1.39 5.89
C MET A 161 4.94 -2.87 6.15
N LEU A 162 5.49 -3.79 5.34
CA LEU A 162 5.40 -5.22 5.60
C LEU A 162 6.18 -5.63 6.86
N ALA A 163 7.37 -5.04 7.09
CA ALA A 163 8.11 -5.23 8.33
C ALA A 163 7.35 -4.69 9.56
N ALA A 164 6.66 -3.55 9.43
CA ALA A 164 5.81 -3.01 10.49
C ALA A 164 4.60 -3.92 10.77
N ALA A 165 3.97 -4.45 9.71
CA ALA A 165 2.89 -5.42 9.80
C ALA A 165 3.31 -6.69 10.55
N GLU A 166 4.56 -7.15 10.37
CA GLU A 166 5.09 -8.30 11.12
C GLU A 166 5.17 -8.02 12.62
N ARG A 167 5.65 -6.83 12.99
CA ARG A 167 5.76 -6.42 14.40
C ARG A 167 4.38 -6.30 15.06
N LEU A 168 3.37 -5.84 14.33
CA LEU A 168 1.96 -5.86 14.77
C LEU A 168 1.46 -7.29 14.95
N ALA A 169 1.67 -8.18 13.97
CA ALA A 169 1.24 -9.57 14.04
C ALA A 169 1.89 -10.33 15.22
N ARG A 170 3.21 -10.15 15.43
CA ARG A 170 3.93 -10.72 16.60
C ARG A 170 3.47 -10.11 17.93
N GLY A 171 2.98 -8.86 17.90
CA GLY A 171 2.37 -8.17 19.04
C GLY A 171 0.93 -8.59 19.35
N GLY A 172 0.38 -9.55 18.61
CA GLY A 172 -0.96 -10.12 18.84
C GLY A 172 -2.10 -9.40 18.12
N GLN A 173 -1.81 -8.38 17.30
CA GLN A 173 -2.83 -7.75 16.45
C GLN A 173 -3.28 -8.71 15.34
N GLN A 174 -4.56 -8.65 14.98
CA GLN A 174 -5.07 -9.31 13.78
C GLN A 174 -4.60 -8.52 12.56
N VAL A 175 -3.82 -9.17 11.69
CA VAL A 175 -3.22 -8.53 10.53
C VAL A 175 -3.40 -9.40 9.29
N LEU A 176 -3.74 -8.80 8.16
CA LEU A 176 -3.69 -9.41 6.83
C LEU A 176 -2.82 -8.56 5.91
N LEU A 177 -2.07 -9.22 5.03
CA LEU A 177 -1.52 -8.60 3.83
C LEU A 177 -2.48 -8.87 2.68
N GLY A 178 -2.78 -7.86 1.86
CA GLY A 178 -3.55 -7.94 0.64
C GLY A 178 -2.68 -7.53 -0.54
N ILE A 179 -2.77 -8.26 -1.64
CA ILE A 179 -2.15 -7.88 -2.92
C ILE A 179 -3.28 -7.70 -3.91
N PHE A 180 -3.58 -6.45 -4.24
CA PHE A 180 -4.60 -6.08 -5.20
C PHE A 180 -3.96 -5.86 -6.57
N GLY A 181 -4.58 -6.37 -7.63
CA GLY A 181 -4.14 -6.01 -8.98
C GLY A 181 -2.75 -6.55 -9.33
N ILE A 182 -2.55 -7.86 -9.27
CA ILE A 182 -1.22 -8.45 -9.52
C ILE A 182 -0.62 -7.99 -10.86
N GLY A 183 0.58 -7.44 -10.81
CA GLY A 183 1.35 -6.87 -11.93
C GLY A 183 0.81 -5.57 -12.53
N CYS A 184 -0.19 -4.93 -11.90
CA CYS A 184 -0.81 -3.71 -12.44
C CYS A 184 0.08 -2.46 -12.36
N ASP A 185 1.09 -2.47 -11.50
CA ASP A 185 2.14 -1.44 -11.35
C ASP A 185 3.27 -1.58 -12.40
N ALA A 186 3.28 -2.69 -13.15
CA ALA A 186 4.33 -3.12 -14.07
C ALA A 186 5.74 -3.21 -13.44
N GLU A 187 5.82 -3.41 -12.13
CA GLU A 187 7.10 -3.62 -11.42
C GLU A 187 7.49 -5.10 -11.47
N LEU A 188 6.51 -5.95 -11.13
CA LEU A 188 6.55 -7.39 -11.34
C LEU A 188 5.56 -7.79 -12.42
N THR A 189 5.90 -8.82 -13.18
CA THR A 189 4.92 -9.48 -14.05
C THR A 189 3.92 -10.28 -13.21
N ALA A 190 2.67 -10.42 -13.69
CA ALA A 190 1.68 -11.28 -13.03
C ALA A 190 2.20 -12.71 -12.79
N ARG A 191 3.05 -13.23 -13.70
CA ARG A 191 3.71 -14.54 -13.55
C ARG A 191 4.71 -14.57 -12.40
N GLU A 192 5.50 -13.50 -12.22
CA GLU A 192 6.43 -13.40 -11.08
C GLU A 192 5.64 -13.37 -9.78
N VAL A 193 4.63 -12.51 -9.67
CA VAL A 193 3.77 -12.42 -8.47
C VAL A 193 3.09 -13.77 -8.16
N LEU A 194 2.51 -14.45 -9.16
CA LEU A 194 1.91 -15.77 -8.97
C LEU A 194 2.94 -16.83 -8.53
N ALA A 195 4.19 -16.76 -9.00
CA ALA A 195 5.25 -17.63 -8.54
C ALA A 195 5.63 -17.34 -7.07
N ARG A 196 5.69 -16.06 -6.66
CA ARG A 196 5.89 -15.70 -5.24
C ARG A 196 4.72 -16.20 -4.38
N LEU A 197 3.48 -16.02 -4.84
CA LEU A 197 2.27 -16.51 -4.16
C LEU A 197 2.27 -18.03 -4.00
N ALA A 198 2.78 -18.78 -4.98
CA ALA A 198 2.94 -20.23 -4.86
C ALA A 198 3.95 -20.64 -3.78
N GLU A 199 5.05 -19.89 -3.62
CA GLU A 199 6.01 -20.11 -2.52
C GLU A 199 5.36 -19.82 -1.16
N VAL A 200 4.58 -18.75 -1.05
CA VAL A 200 3.80 -18.43 0.17
C VAL A 200 2.73 -19.50 0.44
N ALA A 201 2.06 -20.02 -0.59
CA ALA A 201 1.07 -21.09 -0.48
C ALA A 201 1.70 -22.39 0.02
N ALA A 202 2.89 -22.75 -0.48
CA ALA A 202 3.64 -23.91 -0.02
C ALA A 202 4.04 -23.81 1.47
N ALA A 203 4.24 -22.58 1.97
CA ALA A 203 4.45 -22.29 3.38
C ALA A 203 3.14 -22.19 4.20
N GLY A 204 1.97 -22.41 3.58
CA GLY A 204 0.66 -22.29 4.23
C GLY A 204 0.24 -20.85 4.54
N GLY A 205 0.81 -19.87 3.84
CA GLY A 205 0.60 -18.45 4.06
C GLY A 205 -0.51 -17.80 3.23
N VAL A 206 -1.10 -18.49 2.25
CA VAL A 206 -2.25 -17.95 1.50
C VAL A 206 -3.52 -18.12 2.34
N CYS A 207 -4.19 -17.01 2.64
CA CYS A 207 -5.37 -16.95 3.51
C CYS A 207 -6.69 -16.90 2.73
N GLY A 208 -6.65 -16.61 1.43
CA GLY A 208 -7.82 -16.52 0.56
C GLY A 208 -7.66 -15.48 -0.55
N ALA A 209 -8.71 -15.26 -1.32
CA ALA A 209 -8.78 -14.19 -2.30
C ALA A 209 -10.22 -13.68 -2.45
N ARG A 210 -10.39 -12.41 -2.77
CA ARG A 210 -11.69 -11.83 -3.15
C ARG A 210 -11.57 -11.14 -4.51
N GLY A 211 -12.60 -11.27 -5.34
CA GLY A 211 -12.68 -10.56 -6.61
C GLY A 211 -13.45 -9.25 -6.50
N LEU A 212 -13.15 -8.34 -7.41
CA LEU A 212 -14.00 -7.17 -7.63
C LEU A 212 -15.44 -7.59 -7.96
N THR A 213 -16.38 -6.78 -7.50
CA THR A 213 -17.80 -6.85 -7.88
C THR A 213 -18.19 -5.56 -8.57
N GLU A 214 -19.32 -5.56 -9.29
CA GLU A 214 -19.79 -4.37 -10.01
C GLU A 214 -19.89 -3.12 -9.10
N PRO A 215 -20.54 -3.17 -7.91
CA PRO A 215 -20.63 -2.00 -7.06
C PRO A 215 -19.27 -1.53 -6.51
N VAL A 216 -18.32 -2.45 -6.29
CA VAL A 216 -16.97 -2.09 -5.81
C VAL A 216 -16.16 -1.45 -6.94
N ALA A 217 -16.27 -1.97 -8.17
CA ALA A 217 -15.63 -1.39 -9.34
C ALA A 217 -16.12 0.05 -9.61
N GLU A 218 -17.43 0.31 -9.50
CA GLU A 218 -17.98 1.67 -9.63
C GLU A 218 -17.41 2.64 -8.57
N ARG A 219 -17.22 2.18 -7.33
CA ARG A 219 -16.60 3.00 -6.27
C ARG A 219 -15.14 3.31 -6.60
N LEU A 220 -14.38 2.34 -7.08
CA LEU A 220 -13.00 2.54 -7.53
C LEU A 220 -12.94 3.52 -8.70
N GLU A 221 -13.81 3.38 -9.70
CA GLU A 221 -13.92 4.31 -10.86
C GLU A 221 -14.17 5.74 -10.41
N GLY A 222 -15.04 5.95 -9.40
CA GLY A 222 -15.27 7.25 -8.78
C GLY A 222 -14.04 7.80 -8.06
N ALA A 223 -13.35 6.98 -7.27
CA ALA A 223 -12.13 7.38 -6.56
C ALA A 223 -11.00 7.79 -7.52
N MET A 224 -10.85 7.07 -8.64
CA MET A 224 -9.85 7.36 -9.67
C MET A 224 -10.06 8.68 -10.41
N GLN A 225 -11.26 9.28 -10.34
CA GLN A 225 -11.48 10.62 -10.91
C GLN A 225 -10.77 11.72 -10.10
N ILE A 226 -10.44 11.46 -8.83
CA ILE A 226 -9.87 12.45 -7.92
C ILE A 226 -8.49 12.06 -7.39
N VAL A 227 -8.15 10.77 -7.39
CA VAL A 227 -6.81 10.27 -7.05
C VAL A 227 -6.18 9.66 -8.30
N PRO A 228 -5.10 10.26 -8.83
CA PRO A 228 -4.39 9.70 -9.97
C PRO A 228 -3.73 8.36 -9.60
N THR A 229 -4.18 7.28 -10.23
CA THR A 229 -3.54 5.96 -10.12
C THR A 229 -3.72 5.16 -11.41
N GLU A 230 -2.60 4.74 -12.01
CA GLU A 230 -2.67 3.86 -13.18
C GLU A 230 -2.75 2.37 -12.78
N ALA A 231 -2.17 2.00 -11.64
CA ALA A 231 -2.09 0.60 -11.20
C ALA A 231 -3.48 0.08 -10.81
N SER A 232 -4.16 0.75 -9.87
CA SER A 232 -5.53 0.39 -9.48
C SER A 232 -6.50 0.47 -10.67
N ALA A 233 -6.26 1.37 -11.62
CA ALA A 233 -7.05 1.46 -12.86
C ALA A 233 -6.91 0.22 -13.74
N GLN A 234 -5.72 -0.40 -13.84
CA GLN A 234 -5.56 -1.64 -14.60
C GLN A 234 -6.39 -2.79 -14.00
N ALA A 235 -6.44 -2.91 -12.68
CA ALA A 235 -7.26 -3.93 -12.01
C ALA A 235 -8.75 -3.80 -12.36
N VAL A 236 -9.27 -2.57 -12.37
CA VAL A 236 -10.64 -2.30 -12.82
C VAL A 236 -10.81 -2.56 -14.31
N ARG A 237 -9.86 -2.17 -15.16
CA ARG A 237 -9.91 -2.50 -16.59
C ARG A 237 -9.96 -4.00 -16.85
N ALA A 238 -9.20 -4.79 -16.10
CA ALA A 238 -9.26 -6.26 -16.17
C ALA A 238 -10.65 -6.78 -15.79
N PHE A 239 -11.23 -6.23 -14.72
CA PHE A 239 -12.60 -6.56 -14.32
C PHE A 239 -13.63 -6.20 -15.41
N ARG A 240 -13.43 -5.09 -16.12
CA ARG A 240 -14.23 -4.68 -17.30
C ARG A 240 -13.93 -5.47 -18.57
N GLY A 241 -13.10 -6.52 -18.50
CA GLY A 241 -12.82 -7.44 -19.60
C GLY A 241 -11.62 -7.06 -20.47
N ALA A 242 -10.82 -6.06 -20.09
CA ALA A 242 -9.56 -5.79 -20.77
C ALA A 242 -8.58 -6.95 -20.55
N PHE A 243 -7.91 -7.38 -21.63
CA PHE A 243 -7.04 -8.54 -21.64
C PHE A 243 -5.88 -8.34 -22.62
N GLY A 244 -4.69 -8.85 -22.28
CA GLY A 244 -3.49 -8.76 -23.09
C GLY A 244 -2.60 -7.57 -22.72
N LEU A 245 -1.72 -7.15 -23.64
CA LEU A 245 -0.72 -6.12 -23.39
C LEU A 245 -1.36 -4.75 -23.10
N ALA A 246 -1.01 -4.15 -21.96
CA ALA A 246 -1.39 -2.80 -21.57
C ALA A 246 -0.14 -1.95 -21.28
N TRP A 247 -0.28 -0.64 -21.46
CA TRP A 247 0.78 0.34 -21.24
C TRP A 247 0.39 1.30 -20.13
N ILE A 248 1.39 1.68 -19.32
CA ILE A 248 1.26 2.67 -18.24
C ILE A 248 2.44 3.65 -18.27
N ARG A 249 2.40 4.69 -17.43
CA ARG A 249 3.45 5.71 -17.28
C ARG A 249 3.75 6.39 -18.61
N GLY A 250 2.70 6.78 -19.33
CA GLY A 250 2.82 7.42 -20.65
C GLY A 250 3.46 6.53 -21.72
N GLY A 251 3.42 5.20 -21.56
CA GLY A 251 4.03 4.24 -22.48
C GLY A 251 5.44 3.78 -22.11
N ALA A 252 5.99 4.27 -20.99
CA ALA A 252 7.33 3.86 -20.54
C ALA A 252 7.37 2.44 -19.97
N ARG A 253 6.22 1.91 -19.49
CA ARG A 253 6.12 0.55 -18.97
C ARG A 253 4.92 -0.19 -19.57
N SER A 254 4.99 -1.51 -19.55
CA SER A 254 3.91 -2.38 -20.02
C SER A 254 3.74 -3.58 -19.10
N LEU A 255 2.53 -4.12 -19.09
CA LEU A 255 2.15 -5.32 -18.35
C LEU A 255 1.19 -6.18 -19.18
N GLU A 256 1.12 -7.46 -18.84
CA GLU A 256 0.11 -8.37 -19.41
C GLU A 256 -1.11 -8.41 -18.48
N LEU A 257 -2.21 -7.80 -18.95
CA LEU A 257 -3.44 -7.72 -18.20
C LEU A 257 -4.30 -8.97 -18.39
N ASN A 258 -4.83 -9.51 -17.30
CA ASN A 258 -5.76 -10.63 -17.31
C ASN A 258 -6.67 -10.58 -16.08
N LEU A 259 -7.69 -11.44 -16.03
CA LEU A 259 -8.71 -11.40 -14.98
C LEU A 259 -8.17 -11.64 -13.56
N ALA A 260 -6.99 -12.24 -13.39
CA ALA A 260 -6.38 -12.39 -12.06
C ALA A 260 -6.00 -11.03 -11.44
N ALA A 261 -5.81 -9.99 -12.25
CA ALA A 261 -5.62 -8.62 -11.77
C ALA A 261 -6.91 -8.02 -11.15
N ALA A 262 -8.09 -8.61 -11.37
CA ALA A 262 -9.32 -8.18 -10.70
C ALA A 262 -9.49 -8.78 -9.29
N LEU A 263 -8.46 -9.45 -8.77
CA LEU A 263 -8.46 -10.10 -7.46
C LEU A 263 -7.59 -9.34 -6.45
N THR A 264 -7.97 -9.46 -5.18
CA THR A 264 -7.10 -9.24 -4.03
C THR A 264 -6.75 -10.60 -3.43
N PHE A 265 -5.46 -10.96 -3.40
CA PHE A 265 -4.97 -12.13 -2.66
C PHE A 265 -4.63 -11.74 -1.23
N TYR A 266 -5.15 -12.47 -0.25
CA TYR A 266 -4.88 -12.22 1.16
C TYR A 266 -3.89 -13.24 1.72
N LEU A 267 -2.90 -12.76 2.46
CA LEU A 267 -1.77 -13.54 2.94
C LEU A 267 -1.53 -13.34 4.45
N ASP A 268 -0.97 -14.36 5.08
CA ASP A 268 -0.40 -14.29 6.41
C ASP A 268 0.95 -13.58 6.32
N VAL A 269 1.10 -12.49 7.08
CA VAL A 269 2.31 -11.65 7.04
C VAL A 269 3.57 -12.44 7.42
N THR A 270 3.52 -13.26 8.46
CA THR A 270 4.70 -13.96 8.96
C THR A 270 5.14 -15.05 7.98
N ALA A 271 4.21 -15.86 7.48
CA ALA A 271 4.50 -16.87 6.47
C ALA A 271 4.99 -16.23 5.15
N THR A 272 4.42 -15.09 4.77
CA THR A 272 4.84 -14.33 3.58
C THR A 272 6.27 -13.82 3.73
N ILE A 273 6.60 -13.20 4.87
CA ILE A 273 7.96 -12.71 5.12
C ILE A 273 8.95 -13.86 5.15
N GLN A 274 8.60 -15.02 5.70
CA GLN A 274 9.49 -16.19 5.71
C GLN A 274 9.72 -16.74 4.28
N ALA A 275 8.66 -16.90 3.49
CA ALA A 275 8.75 -17.51 2.17
C ALA A 275 9.30 -16.56 1.09
N ALA A 276 8.81 -15.32 1.04
CA ALA A 276 9.04 -14.39 -0.08
C ALA A 276 9.53 -12.99 0.32
N GLY A 277 9.37 -12.54 1.57
CA GLY A 277 9.68 -11.16 1.97
C GLY A 277 11.17 -10.84 2.18
N ARG A 278 12.02 -11.04 1.17
CA ARG A 278 13.47 -10.73 1.26
C ARG A 278 13.73 -9.27 1.63
N LEU A 279 13.02 -8.33 0.99
CA LEU A 279 13.23 -6.90 1.21
C LEU A 279 12.72 -6.45 2.58
N ALA A 280 11.55 -6.92 3.00
CA ALA A 280 11.01 -6.67 4.34
C ALA A 280 11.97 -7.15 5.46
N ARG A 281 12.61 -8.33 5.30
CA ARG A 281 13.63 -8.80 6.25
C ARG A 281 14.88 -7.92 6.27
N ALA A 282 15.27 -7.33 5.14
CA ALA A 282 16.44 -6.47 5.06
C ALA A 282 16.24 -5.15 5.82
N VAL A 283 15.01 -4.62 5.82
CA VAL A 283 14.68 -3.33 6.48
C VAL A 283 14.11 -3.50 7.90
N ALA A 284 13.94 -4.73 8.39
CA ALA A 284 13.19 -5.03 9.62
C ALA A 284 13.70 -4.30 10.88
N GLU A 285 15.00 -4.04 10.96
CA GLU A 285 15.67 -3.37 12.08
C GLU A 285 16.09 -1.92 11.76
N ALA A 286 15.68 -1.37 10.61
CA ALA A 286 15.95 0.03 10.30
C ALA A 286 15.25 0.95 11.32
N GLY A 287 15.93 2.01 11.74
CA GLY A 287 15.40 3.06 12.61
C GLY A 287 14.71 4.19 11.86
N SER A 288 14.94 4.31 10.55
CA SER A 288 14.36 5.34 9.67
C SER A 288 14.19 4.84 8.23
N ILE A 289 13.50 5.63 7.41
CA ILE A 289 13.36 5.39 5.97
C ILE A 289 14.70 5.44 5.24
N ASP A 290 15.61 6.32 5.67
CA ASP A 290 16.95 6.43 5.10
C ASP A 290 17.78 5.18 5.40
N GLU A 291 17.72 4.67 6.64
CA GLU A 291 18.41 3.42 7.01
C GLU A 291 17.81 2.20 6.29
N ALA A 292 16.49 2.20 6.06
CA ALA A 292 15.82 1.18 5.26
C ALA A 292 16.27 1.25 3.79
N ASN A 293 16.37 2.46 3.23
CA ASN A 293 16.90 2.67 1.89
C ASN A 293 18.34 2.15 1.76
N ASP A 294 19.21 2.50 2.71
CA ASP A 294 20.59 2.00 2.78
C ASP A 294 20.66 0.48 2.91
N ALA A 295 19.71 -0.14 3.63
CA ALA A 295 19.64 -1.59 3.75
C ALA A 295 19.28 -2.28 2.41
N LEU A 296 18.36 -1.70 1.64
CA LEU A 296 18.02 -2.19 0.29
C LEU A 296 19.16 -1.96 -0.70
N ASN A 297 19.79 -0.78 -0.67
CA ASN A 297 20.94 -0.46 -1.51
C ASN A 297 22.12 -1.42 -1.26
N ARG A 298 22.39 -1.79 0.00
CA ARG A 298 23.45 -2.77 0.35
C ARG A 298 23.24 -4.16 -0.24
N ILE A 299 22.00 -4.54 -0.56
CA ILE A 299 21.70 -5.81 -1.23
C ILE A 299 21.47 -5.65 -2.74
N GLY A 300 21.79 -4.48 -3.30
CA GLY A 300 21.75 -4.17 -4.73
C GLY A 300 20.38 -3.74 -5.24
N VAL A 301 19.48 -3.28 -4.37
CA VAL A 301 18.12 -2.86 -4.73
C VAL A 301 18.01 -1.35 -4.66
N GLN A 302 17.85 -0.70 -5.81
CA GLN A 302 17.51 0.72 -5.89
C GLN A 302 16.04 0.95 -5.57
N THR A 303 15.71 2.10 -5.00
CA THR A 303 14.37 2.41 -4.51
C THR A 303 13.79 3.70 -5.10
N GLU A 304 12.50 3.93 -4.83
CA GLU A 304 11.84 5.18 -5.15
C GLU A 304 12.53 6.41 -4.54
N LEU A 305 13.17 6.29 -3.37
CA LEU A 305 13.86 7.39 -2.72
C LEU A 305 15.13 7.77 -3.47
N ASP A 306 15.88 6.76 -3.95
CA ASP A 306 17.09 6.99 -4.75
C ASP A 306 16.75 7.77 -6.02
N PHE A 307 15.69 7.34 -6.74
CA PHE A 307 15.24 7.99 -7.96
C PHE A 307 14.75 9.42 -7.72
N GLU A 308 14.02 9.66 -6.62
CA GLU A 308 13.55 11.00 -6.28
C GLU A 308 14.71 11.94 -5.91
N ILE A 309 15.70 11.45 -5.14
CA ILE A 309 16.90 12.22 -4.78
C ILE A 309 17.73 12.55 -6.02
N GLU A 310 17.94 11.58 -6.92
CA GLU A 310 18.66 11.79 -8.18
C GLU A 310 17.97 12.86 -9.03
N ALA A 311 16.66 12.75 -9.22
CA ALA A 311 15.88 13.72 -9.99
C ALA A 311 15.93 15.14 -9.38
N ALA A 312 15.86 15.27 -8.05
CA ALA A 312 15.93 16.56 -7.38
C ALA A 312 17.32 17.22 -7.52
N ARG A 313 18.40 16.44 -7.61
CA ARG A 313 19.76 16.95 -7.91
C ARG A 313 19.84 17.49 -9.33
N GLU A 314 19.33 16.75 -10.32
CA GLU A 314 19.30 17.19 -11.72
C GLU A 314 18.50 18.49 -11.92
N ASP A 315 17.40 18.67 -11.19
CA ASP A 315 16.59 19.90 -11.24
C ASP A 315 17.34 21.11 -10.66
N THR A 316 18.24 20.90 -9.70
CA THR A 316 19.03 21.97 -9.05
C THR A 316 20.23 22.40 -9.92
N GLU A 317 20.69 21.52 -10.82
CA GLU A 317 21.82 21.78 -11.72
C GLU A 317 21.41 22.45 -13.05
N ARG A 318 20.10 22.61 -13.31
CA ARG A 318 19.53 23.27 -14.50
C ARG A 318 19.17 24.73 -14.25
#